data_AF-A0A6P9AZ70-F1
#
_entry.id   AF-A0A6P9AZ70-F1
#
_cell.length_a   1.000
_cell.length_b   1.000
_cell.length_c   1.000
_cell.angle_alpha   90.00
_cell.angle_beta   90.00
_cell.angle_gamma   90.00
#
_symmetry.space_group_name_H-M   'P 1'
#
loop_
_entity.id
_entity.type
_entity.pdbx_description
1 polymer ?
#
loop_
_entity_poly.entity_id
_entity_poly.type
_entity_poly.pdbx_seq_one_letter_code
_entity_poly.pdbx_strand_id
1 'polypeptide(L)'
;VLSVLNDGEVHQRFEKVISDINKPGANYSLSLVNQLFGETSYDFLASFIESTQRFYHAGLEKLNFTQASEDSRRHINAWVEEKTSGENDNKS
;
A
#
# COMPACT_ATOMS: atom_id res chain seq x y z
N VAL A 1 16.96 -9.40 15.01
CA VAL A 1 16.37 -8.07 14.74
C VAL A 1 16.94 -7.61 13.41
N LEU A 2 16.14 -7.52 12.35
CA LEU A 2 16.59 -6.99 11.06
C LEU A 2 16.91 -5.51 11.26
N SER A 3 18.17 -5.19 11.46
CA SER A 3 18.65 -3.83 11.58
C SER A 3 18.67 -3.21 10.19
N VAL A 4 17.86 -2.17 9.96
CA VAL A 4 17.95 -1.33 8.76
C VAL A 4 19.14 -0.39 8.96
N LEU A 5 20.35 -0.94 8.88
CA LEU A 5 21.59 -0.16 8.91
C LEU A 5 21.78 0.45 7.52
N ASN A 6 21.54 1.76 7.44
CA ASN A 6 22.07 2.70 6.44
C ASN A 6 22.44 2.07 5.07
N ASP A 7 21.44 1.69 4.28
CA ASP A 7 21.64 1.10 2.96
C ASP A 7 20.95 2.00 1.94
N GLY A 8 21.71 2.60 1.01
CA GLY A 8 21.20 3.32 -0.16
C GLY A 8 20.34 2.46 -1.10
N GLU A 9 20.09 1.21 -0.71
CA GLU A 9 19.34 0.17 -1.43
C GLU A 9 18.11 -0.33 -0.67
N VAL A 10 17.73 0.30 0.45
CA VAL A 10 16.60 -0.15 1.27
C VAL A 10 15.29 -0.27 0.46
N HIS A 11 15.06 0.68 -0.46
CA HIS A 11 13.85 0.70 -1.29
C HIS A 11 13.82 -0.45 -2.30
N GLN A 12 14.94 -0.75 -2.95
CA GLN A 12 15.10 -1.87 -3.89
C GLN A 12 14.90 -3.21 -3.18
N ARG A 13 15.34 -3.33 -1.93
CA ARG A 13 15.13 -4.54 -1.12
C ARG A 13 13.65 -4.72 -0.79
N PHE A 14 12.93 -3.64 -0.44
CA PHE A 14 11.48 -3.71 -0.25
C PHE A 14 10.74 -4.07 -1.53
N GLU A 15 11.08 -3.46 -2.67
CA GLU A 15 10.51 -3.80 -3.98
C GLU A 15 10.63 -5.30 -4.26
N LYS A 16 11.82 -5.88 -4.02
CA LYS A 16 12.05 -7.31 -4.19
C LYS A 16 11.20 -8.15 -3.25
N VAL A 17 11.14 -7.81 -1.97
CA VAL A 17 10.33 -8.55 -0.98
C VAL A 17 8.85 -8.50 -1.34
N ILE A 18 8.32 -7.34 -1.73
CA ILE A 18 6.93 -7.16 -2.13
C ILE A 18 6.63 -8.01 -3.37
N SER A 19 7.52 -7.99 -4.36
CA SER A 19 7.39 -8.79 -5.59
C SER A 19 7.45 -10.30 -5.33
N ASP A 20 8.33 -10.73 -4.43
CA ASP A 20 8.48 -12.15 -4.06
C ASP A 20 7.24 -12.66 -3.31
N ILE A 21 6.64 -11.84 -2.43
CA ILE A 21 5.40 -12.18 -1.71
C ILE A 21 4.20 -12.25 -2.66
N ASN A 22 4.08 -11.30 -3.59
CA ASN A 22 2.95 -11.23 -4.52
C ASN A 22 3.12 -12.11 -5.76
N LYS A 23 4.10 -13.02 -5.78
CA LYS A 23 4.41 -13.83 -6.96
C LYS A 23 3.22 -14.73 -7.33
N PRO A 24 2.69 -14.64 -8.57
CA PRO A 24 1.63 -15.53 -9.04
C PRO A 24 2.03 -17.00 -8.98
N GLY A 25 1.09 -17.87 -8.62
CA GLY A 25 1.30 -19.33 -8.59
C GLY A 25 2.15 -19.83 -7.42
N ALA A 26 2.31 -19.02 -6.36
CA ALA A 26 2.88 -19.49 -5.10
C ALA A 26 2.00 -20.57 -4.45
N ASN A 27 2.60 -21.48 -3.71
CA ASN A 27 1.91 -22.55 -2.98
C ASN A 27 1.32 -22.08 -1.63
N TYR A 28 1.05 -20.78 -1.51
CA TYR A 28 0.50 -20.12 -0.33
C TYR A 28 -0.51 -19.06 -0.75
N SER A 29 -1.45 -18.71 0.14
CA SER A 29 -2.33 -17.55 -0.03
C SER A 29 -1.81 -16.44 0.86
N LEU A 30 -1.00 -15.56 0.27
CA LEU A 30 -0.45 -14.38 0.92
C LEU A 30 -0.33 -13.28 -0.13
N SER A 31 -0.80 -12.09 0.20
CA SER A 31 -0.65 -10.89 -0.61
C SER A 31 -0.20 -9.74 0.27
N LEU A 32 0.50 -8.79 -0.32
CA LEU A 32 0.93 -7.56 0.32
C LEU A 32 0.64 -6.37 -0.61
N VAL A 33 -0.26 -5.50 -0.18
CA VAL A 33 -0.71 -4.35 -0.95
C VAL A 33 -0.45 -3.09 -0.13
N ASN A 34 0.19 -2.09 -0.75
CA ASN A 34 0.47 -0.80 -0.13
C ASN A 34 -0.34 0.30 -0.82
N GLN A 35 -0.78 1.28 -0.06
CA GLN A 35 -1.46 2.47 -0.56
C GLN A 35 -1.14 3.65 0.37
N LEU A 36 -0.93 4.83 -0.21
CA LEU A 36 -0.83 6.07 0.53
C LEU A 36 -2.16 6.83 0.42
N PHE A 37 -2.57 7.42 1.54
CA PHE A 37 -3.69 8.34 1.60
C PHE A 37 -3.20 9.69 2.12
N GLY A 38 -3.36 10.74 1.31
CA GLY A 38 -2.91 12.09 1.62
C GLY A 38 -4.08 13.07 1.71
N GLU A 39 -3.93 14.14 2.47
CA GLU A 39 -4.93 15.21 2.52
C GLU A 39 -5.01 15.94 1.16
N THR A 40 -6.22 16.21 0.67
CA THR A 40 -6.47 16.79 -0.65
C THR A 40 -5.87 18.18 -0.83
N SER A 41 -5.84 18.96 0.25
CA SER A 41 -5.27 20.32 0.27
C SER A 41 -3.74 20.38 0.21
N TYR A 42 -3.04 19.24 0.31
CA TYR A 42 -1.59 19.19 0.20
C TYR A 42 -1.11 18.76 -1.18
N ASP A 43 -0.02 19.36 -1.61
CA ASP A 43 0.72 18.92 -2.78
C ASP A 43 1.90 18.04 -2.38
N PHE A 44 2.10 16.99 -3.17
CA PHE A 44 3.13 16.00 -2.96
C PHE A 44 4.12 16.09 -4.11
N LEU A 45 5.40 15.91 -3.81
CA LEU A 45 6.44 15.89 -4.83
C LEU A 45 6.19 14.73 -5.79
N ALA A 46 6.22 15.00 -7.10
CA ALA A 46 6.06 13.97 -8.12
C ALA A 46 7.10 12.84 -7.93
N SER A 47 8.35 13.19 -7.64
CA SER A 47 9.43 12.24 -7.38
C SER A 47 9.17 11.33 -6.17
N PHE A 48 8.43 11.81 -5.17
CA PHE A 48 8.02 10.99 -4.03
C PHE A 48 6.96 9.97 -4.46
N ILE A 49 5.92 10.40 -5.19
CA ILE A 49 4.86 9.51 -5.68
C ILE A 49 5.44 8.46 -6.64
N GLU A 50 6.31 8.87 -7.56
CA GLU A 50 7.00 7.96 -8.49
C GLU A 50 7.84 6.93 -7.73
N SER A 51 8.52 7.35 -6.66
CA SER A 51 9.31 6.44 -5.82
C SER A 51 8.44 5.44 -5.06
N THR A 52 7.28 5.86 -4.55
CA THR A 52 6.35 4.97 -3.82
C THR A 52 5.70 3.96 -4.76
N GLN A 53 5.32 4.39 -5.97
CA GLN A 53 4.81 3.51 -7.01
C GLN A 53 5.86 2.49 -7.43
N ARG A 54 7.10 2.93 -7.65
CA ARG A 54 8.19 2.06 -8.09
C ARG A 54 8.57 1.02 -7.04
N PHE A 55 8.91 1.45 -5.82
CA PHE A 55 9.54 0.56 -4.85
C PHE A 55 8.56 -0.14 -3.90
N TYR A 56 7.34 0.40 -3.77
CA TYR A 56 6.35 -0.12 -2.84
C TYR A 56 5.06 -0.56 -3.53
N HIS A 57 4.97 -0.40 -4.86
CA HIS A 57 3.74 -0.62 -5.64
C HIS A 57 2.55 0.18 -5.07
N ALA A 58 2.84 1.34 -4.47
CA ALA A 58 1.87 2.16 -3.74
C ALA A 58 1.54 3.43 -4.51
N GLY A 59 0.27 3.59 -4.86
CA GLY A 59 -0.28 4.86 -5.32
C GLY A 59 -0.52 5.83 -4.16
N LEU A 60 -0.76 7.09 -4.49
CA LEU A 60 -1.26 8.11 -3.57
C LEU A 60 -2.68 8.49 -3.96
N GLU A 61 -3.62 8.29 -3.04
CA GLU A 61 -4.99 8.78 -3.16
C GLU A 61 -5.17 10.00 -2.26
N LYS A 62 -5.74 11.08 -2.80
CA LYS A 62 -6.06 12.29 -2.03
C LYS A 62 -7.47 12.17 -1.44
N LEU A 63 -7.56 12.25 -0.11
CA LEU A 63 -8.81 12.25 0.66
C LEU A 63 -8.97 13.57 1.43
N ASN A 64 -10.19 13.89 1.83
CA ASN A 64 -10.48 15.11 2.60
C ASN A 64 -10.50 14.79 4.10
N PHE A 65 -9.32 14.64 4.70
CA PHE A 65 -9.20 14.35 6.13
C PHE A 65 -9.64 15.54 7.00
N THR A 66 -9.52 16.76 6.49
CA THR A 66 -9.78 17.98 7.26
C THR A 66 -11.28 18.25 7.43
N GLN A 67 -12.06 18.10 6.36
CA GLN A 67 -13.49 18.42 6.36
C GLN A 67 -14.39 17.18 6.33
N ALA A 68 -13.86 16.02 5.93
CA ALA A 68 -14.61 14.76 5.82
C ALA A 68 -13.81 13.58 6.41
N SER A 69 -13.30 13.75 7.63
CA SER A 69 -12.46 12.77 8.32
C SER A 69 -13.14 11.40 8.47
N GLU A 70 -14.42 11.35 8.85
CA GLU A 70 -15.15 10.09 9.03
C GLU A 70 -15.43 9.37 7.71
N ASP A 71 -15.71 10.09 6.62
CA ASP A 71 -15.82 9.50 5.29
C ASP A 71 -14.49 8.92 4.84
N SER A 72 -13.40 9.67 5.02
CA SER A 72 -12.04 9.22 4.70
C SER A 72 -11.66 7.96 5.50
N ARG A 73 -12.01 7.91 6.79
CA ARG A 73 -11.81 6.74 7.65
C ARG A 73 -12.60 5.53 7.15
N ARG A 74 -13.88 5.71 6.79
CA ARG A 74 -14.71 4.62 6.24
C ARG A 74 -14.15 4.12 4.90
N HIS A 75 -13.70 5.01 4.04
CA HIS A 75 -13.08 4.67 2.75
C HIS A 75 -11.82 3.81 2.93
N ILE A 76 -10.89 4.25 3.79
CA ILE A 76 -9.67 3.50 4.08
C ILE A 76 -10.00 2.11 4.65
N ASN A 77 -10.93 2.04 5.60
CA ASN A 77 -11.34 0.76 6.18
C ASN A 77 -11.95 -0.18 5.14
N ALA A 78 -12.83 0.32 4.26
CA ALA A 78 -13.42 -0.47 3.18
C ALA A 78 -12.36 -0.95 2.18
N TRP A 79 -11.40 -0.10 1.83
CA TRP A 79 -10.27 -0.49 0.98
C TRP A 79 -9.42 -1.58 1.61
N VAL A 80 -9.09 -1.46 2.92
CA VAL A 80 -8.36 -2.49 3.65
C VAL A 80 -9.16 -3.79 3.67
N GLU A 81 -10.46 -3.72 3.96
CA GLU A 81 -11.35 -4.87 3.95
C GLU A 81 -11.38 -5.54 2.58
N GLU A 82 -11.48 -4.78 1.48
CA GLU A 82 -11.46 -5.31 0.10
C GLU A 82 -10.13 -6.04 -0.22
N LYS A 83 -8.99 -5.52 0.24
CA LYS A 83 -7.67 -6.13 -0.04
C LYS A 83 -7.33 -7.30 0.88
N THR A 84 -7.92 -7.38 2.07
CA THR A 84 -7.57 -8.37 3.10
C THR A 84 -8.63 -9.43 3.32
N SER A 85 -9.89 -9.13 3.01
CA SER A 85 -10.92 -10.15 2.83
C SER A 85 -10.56 -10.87 1.55
N GLY A 86 -9.80 -11.97 1.68
CA GLY A 86 -9.37 -12.79 0.55
C GLY A 86 -10.55 -13.17 -0.35
N GLU A 87 -10.25 -13.79 -1.49
CA GLU A 87 -11.20 -14.54 -2.32
C GLU A 87 -12.04 -15.50 -1.46
N ASN A 88 -13.06 -14.98 -0.77
CA ASN A 88 -14.07 -15.74 -0.09
C ASN A 88 -15.23 -15.85 -1.07
N ASP A 89 -14.99 -16.61 -2.13
CA ASP A 89 -16.01 -17.42 -2.76
C ASP A 89 -16.51 -18.44 -1.71
N ASN A 90 -17.38 -17.97 -0.83
CA ASN A 90 -18.43 -18.76 -0.17
C ASN A 90 -19.31 -17.81 0.63
N LYS A 91 -20.11 -17.03 -0.11
CA LYS A 91 -21.37 -16.49 0.41
C LYS A 91 -22.44 -17.57 0.16
N SER A 92 -22.52 -18.52 1.09
CA SER A 92 -23.65 -19.45 1.24
C SER A 92 -24.76 -18.80 2.05
#